data_AF-A0A485LFK3-F1
#
_entry.id   AF-A0A485LFK3-F1
#
_cell.length_a   1.000
_cell.length_b   1.000
_cell.length_c   1.000
_cell.angle_alpha   90.00
_cell.angle_beta   90.00
_cell.angle_gamma   90.00
#
_symmetry.space_group_name_H-M   'P 1'
#
loop_
_entity.id
_entity.type
_entity.pdbx_description
1 polymer ?
#
loop_
_entity_poly.entity_id
_entity_poly.type
_entity_poly.pdbx_seq_one_letter_code
_entity_poly.pdbx_strand_id
1 'polypeptide(L)'
;MTPPTHDESDESGTNVSRKASKKSRDRAKMQRYRKRVADKYTALRLQAYHLETDLWHLHAFRVCSSTVLPWEDVYHAMREDIERITHSNESIKIKCQAYDRLIASMETWTRTCLVPRSPSSSSKTLWHRATLDANPATRKLGFDWITKRLFHHHERVFEQCHFPGGTRLLDFVVDTTDGRDAMQFMWRIQVDVAASLETVRDEFARPHLLNQVMGKHLDEASMMAVDHPAEEDMPPVVVASDDKLLEDFDGTCCYVHNVWGGGDNFAKTRVHFLTREFDVSDDRVVFVAQSIHDDPLLPPIAAARNRMIWLVLDRRGPTRTTIRVLCVHSRYMTADGRVLSLDDEARRWRGDVSHSLDDQAKEDALVNLVARRAERDLIAFQHELGGKLERCDVDAPWVVPV
;
A
#
# COMPACT_ATOMS: atom_id res chain seq x y z
N MET A 1 1.85 30.84 -149.60
CA MET A 1 3.08 30.51 -148.85
C MET A 1 3.18 31.43 -147.64
N THR A 2 3.62 30.86 -146.51
CA THR A 2 3.96 31.44 -145.18
C THR A 2 2.83 32.02 -144.29
N PRO A 3 2.66 31.52 -143.04
CA PRO A 3 1.64 31.95 -142.07
C PRO A 3 2.21 32.93 -141.02
N PRO A 4 1.38 33.66 -140.25
CA PRO A 4 1.82 34.33 -139.03
C PRO A 4 1.61 33.42 -137.81
N THR A 5 2.70 33.24 -137.08
CA THR A 5 2.80 32.65 -135.74
C THR A 5 2.12 33.52 -134.69
N HIS A 6 1.11 32.96 -134.00
CA HIS A 6 0.57 33.52 -132.77
C HIS A 6 1.41 33.06 -131.56
N ASP A 7 1.69 34.03 -130.70
CA ASP A 7 2.69 34.03 -129.65
C ASP A 7 2.14 33.43 -128.34
N GLU A 8 2.55 32.21 -127.98
CA GLU A 8 2.22 31.53 -126.71
C GLU A 8 3.15 31.93 -125.54
N SER A 9 4.07 32.87 -125.74
CA SER A 9 5.16 33.11 -124.77
C SER A 9 4.83 34.06 -123.61
N ASP A 10 3.77 34.88 -123.71
CA ASP A 10 3.47 35.98 -122.77
C ASP A 10 2.64 35.56 -121.53
N GLU A 11 1.96 34.41 -121.57
CA GLU A 11 1.17 33.88 -120.45
C GLU A 11 2.04 33.16 -119.38
N SER A 12 3.25 32.72 -119.77
CA SER A 12 4.19 32.02 -118.90
C SER A 12 4.91 32.97 -117.92
N GLY A 13 5.32 34.17 -118.39
CA GLY A 13 6.05 35.17 -117.62
C GLY A 13 5.21 35.84 -116.52
N THR A 14 3.93 36.08 -116.80
CA THR A 14 2.98 36.65 -115.83
C THR A 14 2.65 35.68 -114.69
N ASN A 15 2.63 34.36 -114.96
CA ASN A 15 2.39 33.31 -113.96
C ASN A 15 3.60 33.12 -113.00
N VAL A 16 4.83 33.25 -113.52
CA VAL A 16 6.07 33.21 -112.71
C VAL A 16 6.18 34.43 -111.78
N SER A 17 5.85 35.63 -112.27
CA SER A 17 5.83 36.87 -111.47
C SER A 17 4.77 36.85 -110.36
N ARG A 18 3.56 36.34 -110.64
CA ARG A 18 2.50 36.13 -109.63
C ARG A 18 2.92 35.11 -108.56
N LYS A 19 3.59 34.02 -108.95
CA LYS A 19 4.13 33.01 -108.00
C LYS A 19 5.23 33.58 -107.11
N ALA A 20 6.11 34.43 -107.63
CA ALA A 20 7.15 35.11 -106.86
C ALA A 20 6.57 36.14 -105.86
N SER A 21 5.59 36.93 -106.29
CA SER A 21 4.87 37.89 -105.42
C SER A 21 4.08 37.17 -104.31
N LYS A 22 3.45 36.03 -104.61
CA LYS A 22 2.79 35.16 -103.62
C LYS A 22 3.77 34.62 -102.57
N LYS A 23 4.93 34.09 -102.98
CA LYS A 23 6.00 33.63 -102.06
C LYS A 23 6.52 34.75 -101.15
N SER A 24 6.66 35.98 -101.67
CA SER A 24 7.07 37.14 -100.88
C SER A 24 6.03 37.50 -99.81
N ARG A 25 4.73 37.52 -100.19
CA ARG A 25 3.61 37.74 -99.26
C ARG A 25 3.51 36.65 -98.19
N ASP A 26 3.69 35.39 -98.57
CA ASP A 26 3.63 34.25 -97.63
C ASP A 26 4.81 34.28 -96.65
N ARG A 27 6.01 34.64 -97.09
CA ARG A 27 7.16 34.88 -96.21
C ARG A 27 6.88 36.02 -95.23
N ALA A 28 6.39 37.17 -95.71
CA ALA A 28 6.05 38.29 -94.84
C ALA A 28 4.94 37.93 -93.83
N LYS A 29 3.94 37.16 -94.25
CA LYS A 29 2.88 36.63 -93.37
C LYS A 29 3.46 35.70 -92.30
N MET A 30 4.36 34.79 -92.69
CA MET A 30 4.99 33.85 -91.77
C MET A 30 5.94 34.55 -90.79
N GLN A 31 6.65 35.59 -91.24
CA GLN A 31 7.50 36.43 -90.39
C GLN A 31 6.65 37.19 -89.34
N ARG A 32 5.52 37.78 -89.75
CA ARG A 32 4.57 38.41 -88.81
C ARG A 32 3.93 37.42 -87.84
N TYR A 33 3.67 36.19 -88.28
CA TYR A 33 3.18 35.11 -87.42
C TYR A 33 4.23 34.71 -86.38
N ARG A 34 5.47 34.43 -86.81
CA ARG A 34 6.60 34.11 -85.90
C ARG A 34 6.86 35.22 -84.89
N LYS A 35 6.80 36.48 -85.34
CA LYS A 35 6.90 37.66 -84.46
C LYS A 35 5.80 37.68 -83.40
N ARG A 36 4.52 37.53 -83.78
CA ARG A 36 3.40 37.47 -82.81
C ARG A 36 3.54 36.32 -81.80
N VAL A 37 4.04 35.16 -82.23
CA VAL A 37 4.28 34.03 -81.33
C VAL A 37 5.42 34.34 -80.36
N ALA A 38 6.52 34.94 -80.83
CA ALA A 38 7.63 35.36 -79.98
C ALA A 38 7.24 36.46 -78.98
N ASP A 39 6.46 37.46 -79.44
CA ASP A 39 5.92 38.54 -78.59
C ASP A 39 4.96 37.98 -77.53
N LYS A 40 4.12 36.99 -77.88
CA LYS A 40 3.25 36.32 -76.92
C LYS A 40 4.02 35.45 -75.92
N TYR A 41 5.06 34.75 -76.39
CA TYR A 41 5.92 33.95 -75.52
C TYR A 41 6.67 34.83 -74.50
N THR A 42 7.21 35.95 -74.95
CA THR A 42 7.89 36.91 -74.06
C THR A 42 6.91 37.53 -73.05
N ALA A 43 5.70 37.89 -73.47
CA ALA A 43 4.67 38.39 -72.55
C ALA A 43 4.26 37.36 -71.48
N LEU A 44 4.03 36.10 -71.87
CA LEU A 44 3.70 35.03 -70.92
C LEU A 44 4.85 34.73 -69.96
N ARG A 45 6.10 34.80 -70.45
CA ARG A 45 7.28 34.57 -69.62
C ARG A 45 7.47 35.70 -68.60
N LEU A 46 7.17 36.94 -68.98
CA LEU A 46 7.15 38.07 -68.06
C LEU A 46 6.04 37.92 -67.01
N GLN A 47 4.84 37.47 -67.42
CA GLN A 47 3.73 37.22 -66.51
C GLN A 47 4.05 36.09 -65.50
N ALA A 48 4.66 35.00 -65.96
CA ALA A 48 5.12 33.92 -65.09
C ALA A 48 6.15 34.43 -64.08
N TYR A 49 7.12 35.24 -64.53
CA TYR A 49 8.10 35.88 -63.64
C TYR A 49 7.45 36.76 -62.57
N HIS A 50 6.46 37.59 -62.94
CA HIS A 50 5.72 38.40 -61.97
C HIS A 50 4.95 37.56 -60.95
N LEU A 51 4.23 36.52 -61.41
CA LEU A 51 3.47 35.64 -60.52
C LEU A 51 4.38 34.84 -59.58
N GLU A 52 5.53 34.37 -60.05
CA GLU A 52 6.54 33.71 -59.21
C GLU A 52 7.10 34.68 -58.16
N THR A 53 7.33 35.93 -58.53
CA THR A 53 7.81 36.99 -57.62
C THR A 53 6.75 37.32 -56.57
N ASP A 54 5.48 37.45 -56.96
CA ASP A 54 4.36 37.71 -56.05
C ASP A 54 4.16 36.56 -55.05
N LEU A 55 4.26 35.32 -55.52
CA LEU A 55 4.22 34.13 -54.66
C LEU A 55 5.39 34.12 -53.67
N TRP A 56 6.59 34.49 -54.13
CA TRP A 56 7.77 34.59 -53.26
C TRP A 56 7.58 35.66 -52.18
N HIS A 57 7.04 36.83 -52.53
CA HIS A 57 6.75 37.89 -51.56
C HIS A 57 5.67 37.51 -50.55
N LEU A 58 4.59 36.86 -50.98
CA LEU A 58 3.53 36.37 -50.08
C LEU A 58 4.05 35.28 -49.13
N HIS A 59 4.92 34.40 -49.64
CA HIS A 59 5.55 33.36 -48.84
C HIS A 59 6.56 33.96 -47.84
N ALA A 60 7.40 34.90 -48.28
CA ALA A 60 8.34 35.61 -47.42
C ALA A 60 7.62 36.43 -46.32
N PHE A 61 6.49 37.06 -46.64
CA PHE A 61 5.68 37.78 -45.65
C PHE A 61 5.09 36.84 -44.59
N ARG A 62 4.60 35.66 -44.98
CA ARG A 62 4.16 34.61 -44.05
C ARG A 62 5.28 34.11 -43.14
N VAL A 63 6.49 33.96 -43.69
CA VAL A 63 7.66 33.50 -42.92
C VAL A 63 8.19 34.60 -41.99
N CYS A 64 8.21 35.87 -42.41
CA CYS A 64 8.65 36.99 -41.59
C CYS A 64 7.62 37.41 -40.52
N SER A 65 6.34 37.04 -40.65
CA SER A 65 5.33 37.24 -39.60
C SER A 65 5.25 36.09 -38.60
N SER A 66 6.19 35.13 -38.60
CA SER A 66 6.10 33.86 -37.85
C SER A 66 6.37 33.96 -36.35
N THR A 67 6.13 35.12 -35.72
CA THR A 67 6.05 35.19 -34.26
C THR A 67 4.72 34.64 -33.72
N VAL A 68 3.76 34.36 -34.61
CA VAL A 68 2.44 33.81 -34.27
C VAL A 68 2.24 32.48 -34.99
N LEU A 69 1.97 31.43 -34.22
CA LEU A 69 1.65 30.09 -34.73
C LEU A 69 0.39 30.15 -35.64
N PRO A 70 0.30 29.29 -36.67
CA PRO A 70 -0.93 29.13 -37.45
C PRO A 70 -2.14 28.90 -36.54
N TRP A 71 -3.27 29.54 -36.83
CA TRP A 71 -4.48 29.42 -35.99
C TRP A 71 -5.03 27.98 -35.94
N GLU A 72 -4.76 27.18 -36.97
CA GLU A 72 -5.04 25.74 -36.98
C GLU A 72 -4.25 25.00 -35.90
N ASP A 73 -2.95 25.29 -35.77
CA ASP A 73 -2.09 24.73 -34.72
C ASP A 73 -2.51 25.21 -33.33
N VAL A 74 -2.87 26.50 -33.19
CA VAL A 74 -3.39 27.05 -31.93
C VAL A 74 -4.71 26.38 -31.55
N TYR A 75 -5.61 26.18 -32.50
CA TYR A 75 -6.88 25.48 -32.27
C TYR A 75 -6.66 24.02 -31.84
N HIS A 76 -5.75 23.30 -32.50
CA HIS A 76 -5.41 21.92 -32.11
C HIS A 76 -4.81 21.85 -30.71
N ALA A 77 -3.85 22.73 -30.40
CA ALA A 77 -3.26 22.82 -29.07
C ALA A 77 -4.32 23.14 -27.99
N MET A 78 -5.20 24.11 -28.25
CA MET A 78 -6.29 24.44 -27.33
C MET A 78 -7.30 23.30 -27.17
N ARG A 79 -7.62 22.58 -28.24
CA ARG A 79 -8.52 21.41 -28.17
C ARG A 79 -7.90 20.30 -27.33
N GLU A 80 -6.63 19.99 -27.55
CA GLU A 80 -5.89 19.01 -26.75
C GLU A 80 -5.79 19.42 -25.27
N ASP A 81 -5.55 20.71 -25.01
CA ASP A 81 -5.58 21.28 -23.65
C ASP A 81 -6.96 21.10 -23.00
N ILE A 82 -8.05 21.41 -23.73
CA ILE A 82 -9.42 21.24 -23.24
C ILE A 82 -9.68 19.77 -22.92
N GLU A 83 -9.36 18.84 -23.83
CA GLU A 83 -9.53 17.40 -23.62
C GLU A 83 -8.73 16.90 -22.41
N ARG A 84 -7.50 17.37 -22.23
CA ARG A 84 -6.66 17.04 -21.08
C ARG A 84 -7.27 17.56 -19.77
N ILE A 85 -7.74 18.81 -19.78
CA ILE A 85 -8.33 19.46 -18.60
C ILE A 85 -9.67 18.81 -18.25
N THR A 86 -10.52 18.49 -19.21
CA THR A 86 -11.81 17.83 -18.96
C THR A 86 -11.58 16.44 -18.37
N HIS A 87 -10.67 15.65 -18.96
CA HIS A 87 -10.32 14.34 -18.44
C HIS A 87 -9.74 14.42 -17.02
N SER A 88 -8.85 15.38 -16.77
CA SER A 88 -8.31 15.62 -15.42
C SER A 88 -9.40 16.04 -14.42
N ASN A 89 -10.32 16.91 -14.83
CA ASN A 89 -11.42 17.39 -13.97
C ASN A 89 -12.39 16.25 -13.65
N GLU A 90 -12.73 15.41 -14.62
CA GLU A 90 -13.53 14.20 -14.40
C GLU A 90 -12.85 13.25 -13.41
N SER A 91 -11.54 12.99 -13.59
CA SER A 91 -10.76 12.19 -12.64
C SER A 91 -10.77 12.78 -11.23
N ILE A 92 -10.59 14.09 -11.10
CA ILE A 92 -10.62 14.79 -9.79
C ILE A 92 -12.01 14.68 -9.16
N LYS A 93 -13.09 14.89 -9.92
CA LYS A 93 -14.46 14.75 -9.41
C LYS A 93 -14.75 13.34 -8.90
N ILE A 94 -14.31 12.32 -9.64
CA ILE A 94 -14.42 10.92 -9.21
C ILE A 94 -13.66 10.70 -7.89
N LYS A 95 -12.44 11.24 -7.77
CA LYS A 95 -11.66 11.17 -6.53
C LYS A 95 -12.34 11.89 -5.36
N CYS A 96 -12.88 13.10 -5.57
CA CYS A 96 -13.62 13.83 -4.54
C CYS A 96 -14.82 13.02 -4.03
N GLN A 97 -15.63 12.47 -4.94
CA GLN A 97 -16.77 11.63 -4.56
C GLN A 97 -16.34 10.37 -3.79
N ALA A 98 -15.21 9.77 -4.16
CA ALA A 98 -14.65 8.64 -3.43
C ALA A 98 -14.18 9.05 -2.02
N TYR A 99 -13.53 10.21 -1.89
CA TYR A 99 -13.13 10.75 -0.59
C TYR A 99 -14.31 11.12 0.30
N ASP A 100 -15.38 11.72 -0.24
CA ASP A 100 -16.59 12.04 0.53
C ASP A 100 -17.21 10.77 1.14
N ARG A 101 -17.27 9.68 0.36
CA ARG A 101 -17.73 8.37 0.86
C ARG A 101 -16.80 7.81 1.93
N LEU A 102 -15.49 7.89 1.71
CA LEU A 102 -14.49 7.42 2.66
C LEU A 102 -14.56 8.19 3.99
N ILE A 103 -14.70 9.51 3.94
CA ILE A 103 -14.86 10.36 5.13
C ILE A 103 -16.12 9.95 5.88
N ALA A 104 -17.26 9.79 5.21
CA ALA A 104 -18.50 9.36 5.86
C ALA A 104 -18.37 7.97 6.53
N SER A 105 -17.72 7.01 5.85
CA SER A 105 -17.42 5.69 6.42
C SER A 105 -16.48 5.81 7.63
N MET A 106 -15.43 6.63 7.54
CA MET A 106 -14.47 6.86 8.61
C MET A 106 -15.09 7.56 9.83
N GLU A 107 -15.95 8.55 9.62
CA GLU A 107 -16.69 9.21 10.69
C GLU A 107 -17.61 8.23 11.40
N THR A 108 -18.28 7.36 10.64
CA THR A 108 -19.13 6.30 11.18
C THR A 108 -18.30 5.31 11.99
N TRP A 109 -17.22 4.79 11.42
CA TRP A 109 -16.32 3.85 12.07
C TRP A 109 -15.67 4.45 13.32
N THR A 110 -15.19 5.69 13.27
CA THR A 110 -14.58 6.35 14.44
C THR A 110 -15.61 6.64 15.54
N ARG A 111 -16.89 6.84 15.20
CA ARG A 111 -17.96 6.98 16.19
C ARG A 111 -18.39 5.66 16.82
N THR A 112 -18.31 4.55 16.09
CA THR A 112 -18.66 3.21 16.58
C THR A 112 -17.50 2.55 17.32
N CYS A 113 -16.27 2.79 16.86
CA CYS A 113 -15.06 2.58 17.62
C CYS A 113 -15.14 3.46 18.86
N LEU A 114 -15.07 2.85 20.03
CA LEU A 114 -15.16 3.55 21.30
C LEU A 114 -13.86 4.31 21.57
N VAL A 115 -13.42 5.23 20.71
CA VAL A 115 -12.28 6.10 21.04
C VAL A 115 -12.72 6.97 22.22
N PRO A 116 -12.00 6.96 23.36
CA PRO A 116 -12.39 7.77 24.50
C PRO A 116 -12.47 9.24 24.08
N ARG A 117 -13.65 9.85 24.25
CA ARG A 117 -13.89 11.27 23.89
C ARG A 117 -13.10 12.26 24.76
N SER A 118 -12.43 11.76 25.81
CA SER A 118 -11.56 12.54 26.68
C SER A 118 -10.39 11.69 27.17
N PRO A 119 -9.16 12.25 27.23
CA PRO A 119 -8.02 11.64 27.94
C PRO A 119 -8.29 11.36 29.42
N SER A 120 -9.28 12.05 30.01
CA SER A 120 -9.68 11.93 31.42
C SER A 120 -10.80 10.92 31.67
N SER A 121 -11.31 10.25 30.62
CA SER A 121 -12.31 9.19 30.80
C SER A 121 -11.63 7.98 31.41
N SER A 122 -11.93 7.69 32.67
CA SER A 122 -11.47 6.53 33.44
C SER A 122 -11.90 5.18 32.85
N SER A 123 -12.64 5.17 31.74
CA SER A 123 -13.01 3.96 31.01
C SER A 123 -11.85 3.45 30.16
N LYS A 124 -10.88 2.83 30.82
CA LYS A 124 -9.73 2.11 30.22
C LYS A 124 -10.16 0.90 29.37
N THR A 125 -11.41 0.45 29.55
CA THR A 125 -12.05 -0.68 28.84
C THR A 125 -12.07 -0.53 27.32
N LEU A 126 -12.02 0.70 26.82
CA LEU A 126 -12.17 1.00 25.39
C LEU A 126 -10.93 0.67 24.55
N TRP A 127 -9.75 0.60 25.18
CA TRP A 127 -8.50 0.29 24.50
C TRP A 127 -8.33 -1.21 24.21
N HIS A 128 -9.23 -2.03 24.75
CA HIS A 128 -9.20 -3.48 24.63
C HIS A 128 -9.93 -4.02 23.40
N ARG A 129 -10.68 -3.19 22.65
CA ARG A 129 -11.43 -3.62 21.46
C ARG A 129 -10.97 -2.89 20.18
N ALA A 130 -9.97 -3.45 19.49
CA ALA A 130 -9.67 -3.13 18.10
C ALA A 130 -10.71 -3.76 17.14
N THR A 131 -11.19 -2.97 16.19
CA THR A 131 -12.18 -3.37 15.18
C THR A 131 -11.76 -2.89 13.80
N LEU A 132 -12.30 -3.49 12.75
CA LEU A 132 -12.10 -3.06 11.37
C LEU A 132 -13.45 -2.80 10.68
N ASP A 133 -13.42 -1.99 9.63
CA ASP A 133 -14.57 -1.75 8.76
C ASP A 133 -14.57 -2.71 7.56
N ALA A 134 -15.74 -2.91 6.95
CA ALA A 134 -15.89 -3.73 5.75
C ALA A 134 -15.39 -3.04 4.47
N ASN A 135 -15.42 -1.70 4.43
CA ASN A 135 -15.01 -0.95 3.24
C ASN A 135 -13.48 -1.06 3.04
N PRO A 136 -12.98 -1.50 1.87
CA PRO A 136 -11.55 -1.69 1.63
C PRO A 136 -10.69 -0.44 1.90
N ALA A 137 -11.18 0.75 1.55
CA ALA A 137 -10.44 2.00 1.76
C ALA A 137 -10.35 2.36 3.25
N THR A 138 -11.45 2.18 4.00
CA THR A 138 -11.47 2.39 5.45
C THR A 138 -10.59 1.36 6.16
N ARG A 139 -10.67 0.11 5.72
CA ARG A 139 -9.94 -1.02 6.28
C ARG A 139 -8.43 -0.85 6.16
N LYS A 140 -7.93 -0.44 4.99
CA LYS A 140 -6.51 -0.12 4.79
C LYS A 140 -6.03 0.97 5.75
N LEU A 141 -6.81 2.03 5.92
CA LEU A 141 -6.51 3.08 6.90
C LEU A 141 -6.59 2.57 8.35
N GLY A 142 -7.51 1.65 8.65
CA GLY A 142 -7.59 0.95 9.92
C GLY A 142 -6.32 0.15 10.22
N PHE A 143 -5.80 -0.60 9.24
CA PHE A 143 -4.54 -1.32 9.38
C PHE A 143 -3.38 -0.36 9.71
N ASP A 144 -3.27 0.73 8.95
CA ASP A 144 -2.24 1.74 9.16
C ASP A 144 -2.36 2.42 10.53
N TRP A 145 -3.56 2.84 10.91
CA TRP A 145 -3.81 3.54 12.17
C TRP A 145 -3.56 2.66 13.39
N ILE A 146 -4.07 1.42 13.40
CA ILE A 146 -3.89 0.49 14.53
C ILE A 146 -2.40 0.22 14.75
N THR A 147 -1.65 -0.08 13.68
CA THR A 147 -0.22 -0.39 13.76
C THR A 147 0.60 0.84 14.13
N LYS A 148 0.34 2.01 13.54
CA LYS A 148 1.00 3.28 13.90
C LYS A 148 0.72 3.68 15.34
N ARG A 149 -0.49 3.44 15.85
CA ARG A 149 -0.82 3.70 17.25
C ARG A 149 0.07 2.87 18.18
N LEU A 150 0.21 1.58 17.93
CA LEU A 150 1.09 0.71 18.72
C LEU A 150 2.55 1.16 18.61
N PHE A 151 2.98 1.48 17.39
CA PHE A 151 4.32 1.98 17.12
C PHE A 151 4.60 3.27 17.87
N HIS A 152 3.80 4.33 17.73
CA HIS A 152 4.08 5.59 18.44
C HIS A 152 3.90 5.49 19.96
N HIS A 153 3.10 4.54 20.45
CA HIS A 153 2.85 4.38 21.88
C HIS A 153 3.91 3.52 22.60
N HIS A 154 4.72 2.74 21.86
CA HIS A 154 5.59 1.74 22.48
C HIS A 154 6.48 2.29 23.59
N GLU A 155 7.21 3.41 23.37
CA GLU A 155 8.15 3.95 24.36
C GLU A 155 7.47 4.26 25.69
N ARG A 156 6.30 4.92 25.64
CA ARG A 156 5.50 5.21 26.83
C ARG A 156 5.07 3.94 27.55
N VAL A 157 4.68 2.90 26.80
CA VAL A 157 4.31 1.61 27.41
C VAL A 157 5.52 0.97 28.08
N PHE A 158 6.68 0.94 27.43
CA PHE A 158 7.91 0.39 28.02
C PHE A 158 8.32 1.13 29.31
N GLU A 159 8.17 2.46 29.35
CA GLU A 159 8.40 3.27 30.56
C GLU A 159 7.42 2.91 31.69
N GLN A 160 6.12 2.81 31.37
CA GLN A 160 5.08 2.42 32.33
C GLN A 160 5.26 0.99 32.85
N CYS A 161 5.80 0.10 32.01
CA CYS A 161 6.12 -1.27 32.37
C CYS A 161 7.45 -1.40 33.14
N HIS A 162 8.12 -0.29 33.46
CA HIS A 162 9.33 -0.24 34.29
C HIS A 162 10.46 -1.18 33.84
N PHE A 163 10.75 -1.24 32.54
CA PHE A 163 11.92 -1.98 32.05
C PHE A 163 13.21 -1.38 32.65
N PRO A 164 14.08 -2.20 33.27
CA PRO A 164 15.30 -1.71 33.90
C PRO A 164 16.31 -1.24 32.86
N GLY A 165 17.08 -0.21 33.17
CA GLY A 165 18.18 0.22 32.32
C GLY A 165 19.28 -0.84 32.24
N GLY A 166 19.51 -1.40 31.04
CA GLY A 166 20.68 -2.25 30.72
C GLY A 166 20.79 -3.59 31.44
N THR A 167 19.78 -4.00 32.24
CA THR A 167 19.79 -5.28 32.97
C THR A 167 18.96 -6.31 32.21
N ARG A 168 19.39 -7.58 32.22
CA ARG A 168 18.58 -8.69 31.72
C ARG A 168 17.29 -8.80 32.55
N LEU A 169 16.15 -8.85 31.87
CA LEU A 169 14.83 -9.01 32.48
C LEU A 169 14.12 -10.15 31.76
N LEU A 170 13.61 -11.14 32.48
CA LEU A 170 12.66 -12.11 31.94
C LEU A 170 11.69 -12.44 33.05
N ASP A 171 10.54 -11.79 33.03
CA ASP A 171 9.54 -11.99 34.05
C ASP A 171 8.12 -11.89 33.51
N PHE A 172 7.21 -12.19 34.44
CA PHE A 172 5.79 -12.16 34.24
C PHE A 172 5.18 -11.34 35.37
N VAL A 173 4.32 -10.39 35.00
CA VAL A 173 3.62 -9.53 35.94
C VAL A 173 2.12 -9.60 35.66
N VAL A 174 1.33 -9.67 36.72
CA VAL A 174 -0.12 -9.46 36.63
C VAL A 174 -0.43 -8.09 37.19
N ASP A 175 -0.94 -7.21 36.34
CA ASP A 175 -1.42 -5.89 36.75
C ASP A 175 -2.91 -5.97 37.11
N THR A 176 -3.20 -5.72 38.39
CA THR A 176 -4.57 -5.67 38.96
C THR A 176 -4.93 -4.27 39.46
N THR A 177 -4.12 -3.24 39.16
CA THR A 177 -4.29 -1.87 39.70
C THR A 177 -5.62 -1.22 39.36
N ASP A 178 -6.27 -1.66 38.28
CA ASP A 178 -7.57 -1.17 37.81
C ASP A 178 -8.77 -2.03 38.27
N GLY A 179 -8.55 -2.95 39.20
CA GLY A 179 -9.56 -3.86 39.74
C GLY A 179 -9.64 -5.21 39.00
N ARG A 180 -10.39 -6.16 39.57
CA ARG A 180 -10.43 -7.58 39.17
C ARG A 180 -10.88 -7.84 37.73
N ASP A 181 -11.71 -6.96 37.18
CA ASP A 181 -12.22 -7.07 35.81
C ASP A 181 -11.26 -6.48 34.77
N ALA A 182 -10.24 -5.72 35.21
CA ALA A 182 -9.25 -5.07 34.38
C ALA A 182 -7.86 -5.74 34.45
N MET A 183 -7.77 -6.95 35.01
CA MET A 183 -6.53 -7.69 35.14
C MET A 183 -5.81 -7.84 33.79
N GLN A 184 -4.52 -7.52 33.77
CA GLN A 184 -3.65 -7.69 32.60
C GLN A 184 -2.49 -8.62 32.92
N PHE A 185 -2.19 -9.50 31.98
CA PHE A 185 -1.07 -10.44 32.06
C PHE A 185 0.05 -9.94 31.16
N MET A 186 1.24 -9.76 31.72
CA MET A 186 2.33 -9.07 31.05
C MET A 186 3.60 -9.91 31.07
N TRP A 187 4.15 -10.21 29.89
CA TRP A 187 5.47 -10.82 29.75
C TRP A 187 6.45 -9.73 29.39
N ARG A 188 7.50 -9.56 30.21
CA ARG A 188 8.56 -8.57 29.96
C ARG A 188 9.88 -9.28 29.78
N ILE A 189 10.49 -9.04 28.63
CA ILE A 189 11.76 -9.66 28.25
C ILE A 189 12.70 -8.55 27.81
N GLN A 190 13.90 -8.51 28.37
CA GLN A 190 15.01 -7.70 27.94
C GLN A 190 16.28 -8.53 27.99
N VAL A 191 16.94 -8.69 26.85
CA VAL A 191 18.16 -9.48 26.75
C VAL A 191 19.11 -8.86 25.73
N ASP A 192 20.40 -8.85 26.06
CA ASP A 192 21.45 -8.55 25.11
C ASP A 192 21.93 -9.85 24.47
N VAL A 193 22.06 -9.84 23.14
CA VAL A 193 22.56 -10.97 22.37
C VAL A 193 23.79 -10.58 21.57
N ALA A 194 24.73 -11.52 21.42
CA ALA A 194 25.98 -11.34 20.67
C ALA A 194 25.80 -11.59 19.16
N ALA A 195 24.81 -10.93 18.56
CA ALA A 195 24.52 -10.96 17.13
C ALA A 195 24.21 -9.55 16.61
N SER A 196 24.46 -9.31 15.31
CA SER A 196 24.09 -8.05 14.66
C SER A 196 22.58 -7.88 14.62
N LEU A 197 22.11 -6.64 14.50
CA LEU A 197 20.68 -6.34 14.45
C LEU A 197 19.99 -7.09 13.31
N GLU A 198 20.64 -7.16 12.14
CA GLU A 198 20.14 -7.85 10.95
C GLU A 198 19.92 -9.34 11.22
N THR A 199 20.92 -10.02 11.80
CA THR A 199 20.79 -11.44 12.15
C THR A 199 19.68 -11.66 13.17
N VAL A 200 19.59 -10.81 14.19
CA VAL A 200 18.52 -10.92 15.20
C VAL A 200 17.15 -10.65 14.58
N ARG A 201 17.04 -9.68 13.69
CA ARG A 201 15.80 -9.32 12.99
C ARG A 201 15.31 -10.47 12.11
N ASP A 202 16.19 -10.98 11.27
CA ASP A 202 15.83 -11.89 10.19
C ASP A 202 15.71 -13.35 10.67
N GLU A 203 16.63 -13.81 11.53
CA GLU A 203 16.65 -15.21 12.00
C GLU A 203 15.78 -15.44 13.24
N PHE A 204 15.65 -14.43 14.11
CA PHE A 204 14.91 -14.55 15.37
C PHE A 204 13.59 -13.78 15.36
N ALA A 205 13.60 -12.44 15.27
CA ALA A 205 12.44 -11.61 15.57
C ALA A 205 11.26 -11.84 14.61
N ARG A 206 11.50 -11.86 13.29
CA ARG A 206 10.46 -12.13 12.28
C ARG A 206 9.83 -13.51 12.48
N PRO A 207 10.58 -14.63 12.50
CA PRO A 207 9.98 -15.95 12.73
C PRO A 207 9.33 -16.08 14.10
N HIS A 208 9.92 -15.50 15.15
CA HIS A 208 9.39 -15.56 16.52
C HIS A 208 8.02 -14.87 16.61
N LEU A 209 7.90 -13.62 16.13
CA LEU A 209 6.64 -12.91 16.12
C LEU A 209 5.58 -13.66 15.30
N LEU A 210 5.95 -14.16 14.12
CA LEU A 210 5.04 -14.94 13.29
C LEU A 210 4.56 -16.21 14.01
N ASN A 211 5.47 -16.99 14.58
CA ASN A 211 5.12 -18.20 15.34
C ASN A 211 4.22 -17.87 16.54
N GLN A 212 4.44 -16.73 17.19
CA GLN A 212 3.64 -16.25 18.30
C GLN A 212 2.22 -15.86 17.90
N VAL A 213 2.04 -15.08 16.82
CA VAL A 213 0.69 -14.72 16.33
C VAL A 213 -0.04 -15.89 15.68
N MET A 214 0.71 -16.88 15.18
CA MET A 214 0.19 -18.17 14.74
C MET A 214 -0.23 -19.08 15.91
N GLY A 215 0.21 -18.78 17.13
CA GLY A 215 -0.10 -19.58 18.31
C GLY A 215 0.74 -20.86 18.43
N LYS A 216 1.86 -20.99 17.71
CA LYS A 216 2.71 -22.20 17.73
C LYS A 216 3.40 -22.46 19.07
N HIS A 217 3.47 -21.45 19.94
CA HIS A 217 3.98 -21.59 21.31
C HIS A 217 2.91 -22.07 22.31
N LEU A 218 1.65 -22.12 21.89
CA LEU A 218 0.61 -22.79 22.68
C LEU A 218 0.85 -24.29 22.48
N ASP A 219 1.13 -25.03 23.57
CA ASP A 219 1.33 -26.49 23.73
C ASP A 219 1.21 -27.44 22.51
N GLU A 220 1.87 -28.61 22.57
CA GLU A 220 1.82 -29.63 21.51
C GLU A 220 0.39 -30.01 21.07
N ALA A 221 -0.61 -29.94 21.96
CA ALA A 221 -2.02 -30.16 21.61
C ALA A 221 -2.60 -29.03 20.74
N SER A 222 -2.15 -27.78 20.91
CA SER A 222 -2.49 -26.65 20.03
C SER A 222 -1.67 -26.64 18.74
N MET A 223 -0.46 -27.24 18.72
CA MET A 223 0.29 -27.49 17.49
C MET A 223 -0.35 -28.57 16.60
N MET A 224 -1.09 -29.52 17.20
CA MET A 224 -1.85 -30.58 16.50
C MET A 224 -3.27 -30.15 16.09
N ALA A 225 -3.77 -29.03 16.64
CA ALA A 225 -5.11 -28.56 16.37
C ALA A 225 -5.12 -27.62 15.15
N VAL A 226 -5.50 -28.23 14.03
CA VAL A 226 -6.00 -27.67 12.77
C VAL A 226 -4.96 -27.67 11.63
N ASP A 227 -4.81 -28.85 11.01
CA ASP A 227 -4.56 -28.97 9.57
C ASP A 227 -5.62 -28.14 8.83
N HIS A 228 -5.24 -26.94 8.40
CA HIS A 228 -6.03 -25.94 7.67
C HIS A 228 -7.36 -25.52 8.32
N PRO A 229 -7.52 -24.26 8.76
CA PRO A 229 -8.82 -23.77 9.23
C PRO A 229 -9.87 -24.00 8.13
N ALA A 230 -11.06 -24.47 8.52
CA ALA A 230 -12.14 -24.69 7.58
C ALA A 230 -12.44 -23.38 6.84
N GLU A 231 -12.85 -23.46 5.56
CA GLU A 231 -13.19 -22.27 4.76
C GLU A 231 -14.25 -21.38 5.45
N GLU A 232 -15.13 -21.98 6.27
CA GLU A 232 -16.12 -21.26 7.07
C GLU A 232 -15.50 -20.41 8.19
N ASP A 233 -14.38 -20.86 8.77
CA ASP A 233 -13.63 -20.11 9.78
C ASP A 233 -12.79 -19.00 9.15
N MET A 234 -12.36 -19.23 7.90
CA MET A 234 -11.41 -18.40 7.17
C MET A 234 -11.82 -18.26 5.70
N PRO A 235 -12.72 -17.32 5.36
CA PRO A 235 -13.16 -17.11 3.98
C PRO A 235 -11.97 -16.73 3.08
N PRO A 236 -11.55 -17.59 2.12
CA PRO A 236 -10.32 -17.36 1.34
C PRO A 236 -10.34 -16.05 0.55
N VAL A 237 -11.54 -15.64 0.11
CA VAL A 237 -11.77 -14.40 -0.63
C VAL A 237 -11.46 -13.16 0.23
N VAL A 238 -11.79 -13.20 1.53
CA VAL A 238 -11.54 -12.09 2.45
C VAL A 238 -10.04 -11.97 2.73
N VAL A 239 -9.38 -13.10 3.01
CA VAL A 239 -7.93 -13.16 3.24
C VAL A 239 -7.17 -12.63 2.01
N ALA A 240 -7.49 -13.12 0.81
CA ALA A 240 -6.85 -12.67 -0.41
C ALA A 240 -7.11 -11.17 -0.71
N SER A 241 -8.30 -10.66 -0.36
CA SER A 241 -8.60 -9.23 -0.47
C SER A 241 -7.77 -8.40 0.49
N ASP A 242 -7.55 -8.87 1.72
CA ASP A 242 -6.74 -8.20 2.73
C ASP A 242 -5.26 -8.22 2.38
N ASP A 243 -4.74 -9.36 1.92
CA ASP A 243 -3.36 -9.49 1.46
C ASP A 243 -3.05 -8.47 0.35
N LYS A 244 -3.98 -8.29 -0.60
CA LYS A 244 -3.85 -7.27 -1.65
C LYS A 244 -3.83 -5.85 -1.10
N LEU A 245 -4.60 -5.53 -0.06
CA LEU A 245 -4.55 -4.21 0.58
C LEU A 245 -3.23 -4.00 1.34
N LEU A 246 -2.64 -5.08 1.83
CA LEU A 246 -1.40 -5.07 2.61
C LEU A 246 -0.14 -5.00 1.75
N GLU A 247 -0.22 -5.30 0.45
CA GLU A 247 0.88 -5.09 -0.53
C GLU A 247 1.41 -3.65 -0.50
N ASP A 248 0.54 -2.67 -0.24
CA ASP A 248 0.89 -1.25 -0.14
C ASP A 248 1.75 -0.90 1.10
N PHE A 249 2.05 -1.88 1.95
CA PHE A 249 2.92 -1.76 3.13
C PHE A 249 4.27 -2.45 2.92
N ASP A 250 4.68 -2.68 1.67
CA ASP A 250 6.01 -3.20 1.29
C ASP A 250 6.39 -4.52 1.99
N GLY A 251 5.39 -5.37 2.26
CA GLY A 251 5.59 -6.66 2.95
C GLY A 251 5.88 -6.56 4.45
N THR A 252 5.85 -5.35 5.03
CA THR A 252 6.11 -5.13 6.46
C THR A 252 4.88 -5.36 7.34
N CYS A 253 3.69 -5.43 6.77
CA CYS A 253 2.41 -5.53 7.49
C CYS A 253 1.69 -6.83 7.08
N CYS A 254 1.17 -7.57 8.06
CA CYS A 254 0.41 -8.80 7.82
C CYS A 254 -0.83 -8.85 8.72
N TYR A 255 -1.97 -9.28 8.16
CA TYR A 255 -3.16 -9.61 8.92
C TYR A 255 -3.33 -11.14 8.96
N VAL A 256 -2.94 -11.70 10.10
CA VAL A 256 -2.82 -13.13 10.31
C VAL A 256 -4.08 -13.64 10.98
N HIS A 257 -4.63 -14.74 10.49
CA HIS A 257 -5.85 -15.32 11.03
C HIS A 257 -5.66 -16.78 11.43
N ASN A 258 -6.09 -17.13 12.64
CA ASN A 258 -5.94 -18.48 13.18
C ASN A 258 -7.14 -18.92 14.00
N VAL A 259 -7.25 -20.22 14.16
CA VAL A 259 -8.12 -20.86 15.15
C VAL A 259 -7.21 -21.53 16.17
N TRP A 260 -7.27 -21.08 17.41
CA TRP A 260 -6.50 -21.67 18.50
C TRP A 260 -7.35 -22.67 19.29
N GLY A 261 -6.70 -23.74 19.74
CA GLY A 261 -7.35 -24.82 20.46
C GLY A 261 -8.07 -25.81 19.55
N GLY A 262 -8.48 -26.92 20.14
CA GLY A 262 -9.01 -28.10 19.44
C GLY A 262 -8.54 -29.35 20.16
N GLY A 263 -9.42 -30.37 20.21
CA GLY A 263 -9.31 -31.54 21.09
C GLY A 263 -10.54 -31.64 22.00
N ASP A 264 -10.82 -32.85 22.51
CA ASP A 264 -12.09 -33.23 23.16
C ASP A 264 -12.53 -32.36 24.35
N ASN A 265 -11.63 -31.54 24.91
CA ASN A 265 -11.87 -30.79 26.14
C ASN A 265 -11.80 -29.25 26.02
N PHE A 266 -11.56 -28.67 24.83
CA PHE A 266 -11.33 -27.21 24.72
C PHE A 266 -12.04 -26.55 23.54
N ALA A 267 -12.65 -25.39 23.82
CA ALA A 267 -13.35 -24.59 22.83
C ALA A 267 -12.37 -23.95 21.84
N LYS A 268 -12.60 -24.22 20.54
CA LYS A 268 -11.95 -23.50 19.45
C LYS A 268 -12.17 -21.99 19.61
N THR A 269 -11.10 -21.21 19.48
CA THR A 269 -11.15 -19.75 19.58
C THR A 269 -10.51 -19.13 18.35
N ARG A 270 -11.27 -18.35 17.58
CA ARG A 270 -10.72 -17.56 16.47
C ARG A 270 -9.90 -16.40 17.02
N VAL A 271 -8.74 -16.16 16.41
CA VAL A 271 -7.83 -15.08 16.77
C VAL A 271 -7.25 -14.48 15.49
N HIS A 272 -7.46 -13.18 15.30
CA HIS A 272 -6.92 -12.43 14.18
C HIS A 272 -5.93 -11.40 14.70
N PHE A 273 -4.72 -11.37 14.15
CA PHE A 273 -3.64 -10.47 14.54
C PHE A 273 -3.25 -9.59 13.37
N LEU A 274 -3.29 -8.28 13.58
CA LEU A 274 -2.63 -7.34 12.71
C LEU A 274 -1.20 -7.11 13.22
N THR A 275 -0.22 -7.28 12.36
CA THR A 275 1.21 -7.15 12.69
C THR A 275 1.89 -6.17 11.75
N ARG A 276 2.91 -5.46 12.24
CA ARG A 276 3.75 -4.62 11.37
C ARG A 276 5.17 -4.45 11.90
N GLU A 277 6.12 -4.46 10.98
CA GLU A 277 7.53 -4.10 11.18
C GLU A 277 7.77 -2.64 10.79
N PHE A 278 8.55 -1.93 11.61
CA PHE A 278 8.96 -0.55 11.40
C PHE A 278 10.49 -0.45 11.50
N ASP A 279 11.14 -0.16 10.38
CA ASP A 279 12.54 0.26 10.34
C ASP A 279 12.61 1.74 10.76
N VAL A 280 13.02 2.00 12.01
CA VAL A 280 13.05 3.36 12.58
C VAL A 280 14.32 4.09 12.20
N SER A 281 15.43 3.37 12.24
CA SER A 281 16.79 3.84 11.92
C SER A 281 17.71 2.63 11.73
N ASP A 282 18.94 2.87 11.27
CA ASP A 282 19.97 1.81 11.14
C ASP A 282 20.26 1.06 12.46
N ASP A 283 19.92 1.68 13.60
CA ASP A 283 20.16 1.14 14.94
C ASP A 283 18.90 0.62 15.63
N ARG A 284 17.72 0.72 15.01
CA ARG A 284 16.46 0.37 15.69
C ARG A 284 15.36 -0.12 14.77
N VAL A 285 14.81 -1.28 15.11
CA VAL A 285 13.65 -1.89 14.46
C VAL A 285 12.59 -2.19 15.51
N VAL A 286 11.33 -1.91 15.17
CA VAL A 286 10.18 -2.14 16.06
C VAL A 286 9.15 -2.98 15.35
N PHE A 287 8.79 -4.10 15.97
CA PHE A 287 7.65 -4.89 15.56
C PHE A 287 6.49 -4.69 16.52
N VAL A 288 5.29 -4.61 15.98
CA VAL A 288 4.06 -4.51 16.75
C VAL A 288 3.05 -5.54 16.28
N ALA A 289 2.24 -6.04 17.19
CA ALA A 289 1.06 -6.83 16.85
C ALA A 289 -0.11 -6.53 17.79
N GLN A 290 -1.33 -6.58 17.26
CA GLN A 290 -2.55 -6.50 18.06
C GLN A 290 -3.65 -7.41 17.52
N SER A 291 -4.39 -8.04 18.43
CA SER A 291 -5.58 -8.81 18.09
C SER A 291 -6.74 -7.92 17.65
N ILE A 292 -7.42 -8.26 16.56
CA ILE A 292 -8.68 -7.66 16.11
C ILE A 292 -9.85 -8.50 16.64
N HIS A 293 -10.85 -7.84 17.23
CA HIS A 293 -11.96 -8.51 17.93
C HIS A 293 -13.28 -8.49 17.18
N ASP A 294 -13.45 -7.50 16.29
CA ASP A 294 -14.66 -7.33 15.52
C ASP A 294 -14.27 -6.93 14.10
N ASP A 295 -14.64 -7.81 13.18
CA ASP A 295 -14.35 -7.69 11.77
C ASP A 295 -15.59 -8.16 11.00
N PRO A 296 -16.34 -7.25 10.38
CA PRO A 296 -17.62 -7.58 9.73
C PRO A 296 -17.47 -8.52 8.52
N LEU A 297 -16.24 -8.74 8.03
CA LEU A 297 -15.96 -9.67 6.93
C LEU A 297 -15.61 -11.08 7.42
N LEU A 298 -15.44 -11.28 8.72
CA LEU A 298 -15.07 -12.57 9.33
C LEU A 298 -16.17 -13.08 10.26
N PRO A 299 -16.20 -14.39 10.57
CA PRO A 299 -17.13 -14.93 11.54
C PRO A 299 -16.96 -14.29 12.92
N PRO A 300 -18.05 -14.05 13.66
CA PRO A 300 -17.96 -13.43 14.98
C PRO A 300 -17.18 -14.30 15.97
N ILE A 301 -16.44 -13.63 16.87
CA ILE A 301 -15.67 -14.28 17.92
C ILE A 301 -16.52 -14.30 19.20
N ALA A 302 -16.92 -15.49 19.66
CA ALA A 302 -17.79 -15.63 20.83
C ALA A 302 -17.17 -15.06 22.12
N ALA A 303 -15.87 -15.28 22.31
CA ALA A 303 -15.09 -14.63 23.37
C ALA A 303 -13.65 -14.41 22.94
N ALA A 304 -13.17 -13.18 23.10
CA ALA A 304 -11.84 -12.74 22.71
C ALA A 304 -11.14 -12.08 23.89
N ARG A 305 -9.81 -12.00 23.85
CA ARG A 305 -9.02 -11.16 24.77
C ARG A 305 -8.10 -10.28 23.97
N ASN A 306 -7.91 -9.05 24.43
CA ASN A 306 -6.95 -8.14 23.83
C ASN A 306 -5.54 -8.69 24.00
N ARG A 307 -4.79 -8.75 22.90
CA ARG A 307 -3.39 -9.11 22.90
C ARG A 307 -2.63 -8.02 22.17
N MET A 308 -1.60 -7.50 22.79
CA MET A 308 -0.69 -6.53 22.20
C MET A 308 0.73 -7.02 22.40
N ILE A 309 1.55 -6.93 21.36
CA ILE A 309 2.94 -7.36 21.37
C ILE A 309 3.77 -6.20 20.85
N TRP A 310 4.86 -5.89 21.55
CA TRP A 310 5.93 -5.04 21.09
C TRP A 310 7.24 -5.82 21.16
N LEU A 311 7.97 -5.87 20.06
CA LEU A 311 9.33 -6.41 20.00
C LEU A 311 10.24 -5.33 19.43
N VAL A 312 11.16 -4.83 20.23
CA VAL A 312 12.09 -3.76 19.88
C VAL A 312 13.51 -4.32 19.83
N LEU A 313 14.21 -4.04 18.75
CA LEU A 313 15.61 -4.36 18.56
C LEU A 313 16.40 -3.06 18.57
N ASP A 314 17.38 -2.95 19.46
CA ASP A 314 18.29 -1.81 19.51
C ASP A 314 19.73 -2.30 19.26
N ARG A 315 20.39 -1.74 18.25
CA ARG A 315 21.81 -2.01 18.01
C ARG A 315 22.65 -1.40 19.13
N ARG A 316 23.54 -2.20 19.71
CA ARG A 316 24.54 -1.76 20.70
C ARG A 316 25.95 -1.74 20.13
N GLY A 317 26.15 -2.40 18.99
CA GLY A 317 27.37 -2.40 18.21
C GLY A 317 27.22 -3.30 16.98
N PRO A 318 28.30 -3.51 16.20
CA PRO A 318 28.23 -4.30 14.97
C PRO A 318 27.77 -5.75 15.18
N THR A 319 28.03 -6.33 16.36
CA THR A 319 27.74 -7.73 16.70
C THR A 319 26.97 -7.86 18.02
N ARG A 320 26.25 -6.81 18.44
CA ARG A 320 25.48 -6.83 19.69
C ARG A 320 24.18 -6.08 19.54
N THR A 321 23.10 -6.71 19.99
CA THR A 321 21.74 -6.20 19.90
C THR A 321 21.02 -6.42 21.21
N THR A 322 20.29 -5.40 21.68
CA THR A 322 19.33 -5.56 22.78
C THR A 322 17.98 -5.91 22.19
N ILE A 323 17.37 -6.98 22.68
CA ILE A 323 15.99 -7.37 22.38
C ILE A 323 15.13 -6.98 23.57
N ARG A 324 14.04 -6.25 23.32
CA ARG A 324 12.99 -5.96 24.29
C ARG A 324 11.66 -6.49 23.78
N VAL A 325 11.03 -7.38 24.53
CA VAL A 325 9.69 -7.89 24.22
C VAL A 325 8.73 -7.54 25.34
N LEU A 326 7.59 -7.00 24.98
CA LEU A 326 6.45 -6.82 25.87
C LEU A 326 5.23 -7.46 25.24
N CYS A 327 4.64 -8.44 25.92
CA CYS A 327 3.34 -8.98 25.56
C CYS A 327 2.33 -8.62 26.64
N VAL A 328 1.20 -8.03 26.27
CA VAL A 328 0.12 -7.66 27.19
C VAL A 328 -1.16 -8.34 26.76
N HIS A 329 -1.72 -9.15 27.65
CA HIS A 329 -3.00 -9.82 27.46
C HIS A 329 -4.03 -9.30 28.47
N SER A 330 -5.23 -8.97 28.01
CA SER A 330 -6.37 -8.79 28.92
C SER A 330 -6.96 -10.14 29.32
N ARG A 331 -7.90 -10.11 30.27
CA ARG A 331 -8.89 -11.18 30.44
C ARG A 331 -9.73 -11.37 29.19
N TYR A 332 -10.33 -12.55 29.06
CA TYR A 332 -11.32 -12.81 28.02
C TYR A 332 -12.61 -12.05 28.29
N MET A 333 -13.19 -11.54 27.21
CA MET A 333 -14.47 -10.88 27.15
C MET A 333 -15.36 -11.57 26.12
N THR A 334 -16.65 -11.63 26.39
CA THR A 334 -17.68 -12.05 25.44
C THR A 334 -17.88 -10.99 24.35
N ALA A 335 -18.57 -11.36 23.27
CA ALA A 335 -18.90 -10.45 22.17
C ALA A 335 -19.66 -9.18 22.63
N ASP A 336 -20.47 -9.28 23.69
CA ASP A 336 -21.20 -8.15 24.29
C ASP A 336 -20.38 -7.34 25.32
N GLY A 337 -19.08 -7.66 25.47
CA GLY A 337 -18.14 -6.89 26.27
C GLY A 337 -18.09 -7.26 27.76
N ARG A 338 -18.71 -8.37 28.18
CA ARG A 338 -18.63 -8.83 29.57
C ARG A 338 -17.35 -9.62 29.78
N VAL A 339 -16.62 -9.31 30.85
CA VAL A 339 -15.46 -10.10 31.27
C VAL A 339 -15.94 -11.48 31.73
N LEU A 340 -15.21 -12.53 31.34
CA LEU A 340 -15.53 -13.89 31.77
C LEU A 340 -15.43 -14.04 33.30
N SER A 341 -16.07 -15.05 33.87
CA SER A 341 -15.87 -15.40 35.28
C SER A 341 -14.42 -15.83 35.53
N LEU A 342 -13.94 -15.78 36.78
CA LEU A 342 -12.60 -16.28 37.12
C LEU A 342 -12.47 -17.79 36.84
N ASP A 343 -13.56 -18.56 37.02
CA ASP A 343 -13.61 -19.98 36.70
C ASP A 343 -13.47 -20.22 35.19
N ASP A 344 -14.17 -19.45 34.37
CA ASP A 344 -14.07 -19.54 32.90
C ASP A 344 -12.70 -19.07 32.39
N GLU A 345 -12.14 -18.01 32.97
CA GLU A 345 -10.78 -17.55 32.66
C GLU A 345 -9.76 -18.65 32.99
N ALA A 346 -9.83 -19.26 34.18
CA ALA A 346 -8.97 -20.37 34.56
C ALA A 346 -9.08 -21.56 33.59
N ARG A 347 -10.30 -21.89 33.14
CA ARG A 347 -10.52 -22.92 32.11
C ARG A 347 -9.81 -22.57 30.80
N ARG A 348 -9.80 -21.29 30.38
CA ARG A 348 -9.03 -20.85 29.18
C ARG A 348 -7.53 -21.02 29.36
N TRP A 349 -7.04 -20.97 30.60
CA TRP A 349 -5.65 -21.26 30.97
C TRP A 349 -5.37 -22.74 31.28
N ARG A 350 -6.33 -23.63 31.01
CA ARG A 350 -6.26 -25.08 31.29
C ARG A 350 -6.11 -25.41 32.78
N GLY A 351 -6.70 -24.60 33.66
CA GLY A 351 -6.80 -24.88 35.09
C GLY A 351 -8.22 -24.78 35.61
N ASP A 352 -8.36 -24.95 36.92
CA ASP A 352 -9.62 -24.86 37.64
C ASP A 352 -9.36 -24.14 38.97
N VAL A 353 -10.17 -23.11 39.24
CA VAL A 353 -10.13 -22.33 40.49
C VAL A 353 -11.45 -22.43 41.26
N SER A 354 -12.41 -23.23 40.77
CA SER A 354 -13.76 -23.35 41.31
C SER A 354 -13.79 -23.88 42.74
N HIS A 355 -12.73 -24.56 43.18
CA HIS A 355 -12.55 -25.04 44.54
C HIS A 355 -12.26 -23.95 45.58
N SER A 356 -11.93 -22.73 45.14
CA SER A 356 -11.58 -21.63 46.05
C SER A 356 -12.82 -21.02 46.69
N LEU A 357 -12.71 -20.64 47.96
CA LEU A 357 -13.84 -20.28 48.83
C LEU A 357 -14.46 -18.92 48.51
N ASP A 358 -13.68 -17.98 47.99
CA ASP A 358 -14.11 -16.64 47.62
C ASP A 358 -13.37 -16.13 46.37
N ASP A 359 -13.81 -14.99 45.84
CA ASP A 359 -13.25 -14.42 44.61
C ASP A 359 -11.81 -13.92 44.77
N GLN A 360 -11.33 -13.59 45.98
CA GLN A 360 -9.92 -13.22 46.18
C GLN A 360 -9.04 -14.47 46.06
N ALA A 361 -9.43 -15.56 46.72
CA ALA A 361 -8.73 -16.83 46.63
C ALA A 361 -8.73 -17.37 45.19
N LYS A 362 -9.84 -17.18 44.43
CA LYS A 362 -9.87 -17.49 42.99
C LYS A 362 -8.91 -16.64 42.19
N GLU A 363 -8.81 -15.34 42.49
CA GLU A 363 -7.88 -14.42 41.83
C GLU A 363 -6.44 -14.86 42.06
N ASP A 364 -6.05 -15.11 43.32
CA ASP A 364 -4.71 -15.55 43.69
C ASP A 364 -4.37 -16.91 43.05
N ALA A 365 -5.33 -17.85 43.03
CA ALA A 365 -5.15 -19.14 42.38
C ALA A 365 -4.99 -19.00 40.85
N LEU A 366 -5.74 -18.09 40.22
CA LEU A 366 -5.62 -17.78 38.80
C LEU A 366 -4.25 -17.15 38.48
N VAL A 367 -3.82 -16.16 39.26
CA VAL A 367 -2.50 -15.51 39.11
C VAL A 367 -1.40 -16.57 39.16
N ASN A 368 -1.43 -17.48 40.14
CA ASN A 368 -0.47 -18.57 40.27
C ASN A 368 -0.54 -19.60 39.13
N LEU A 369 -1.74 -19.87 38.60
CA LEU A 369 -1.93 -20.72 37.43
C LEU A 369 -1.26 -20.11 36.19
N VAL A 370 -1.53 -18.83 35.92
CA VAL A 370 -0.98 -18.14 34.75
C VAL A 370 0.52 -17.93 34.89
N ALA A 371 1.03 -17.61 36.08
CA ALA A 371 2.47 -17.45 36.33
C ALA A 371 3.25 -18.73 36.00
N ARG A 372 2.76 -19.91 36.39
CA ARG A 372 3.38 -21.21 36.03
C ARG A 372 3.35 -21.49 34.53
N ARG A 373 2.33 -20.99 33.81
CA ARG A 373 2.33 -21.07 32.34
C ARG A 373 3.34 -20.11 31.74
N ALA A 374 3.37 -18.87 32.23
CA ALA A 374 4.28 -17.84 31.78
C ALA A 374 5.76 -18.25 31.96
N GLU A 375 6.10 -18.91 33.07
CA GLU A 375 7.44 -19.46 33.29
C GLU A 375 7.86 -20.44 32.18
N ARG A 376 6.97 -21.35 31.76
CA ARG A 376 7.21 -22.26 30.64
C ARG A 376 7.37 -21.51 29.32
N ASP A 377 6.55 -20.48 29.09
CA ASP A 377 6.64 -19.67 27.88
C ASP A 377 7.98 -18.90 27.83
N LEU A 378 8.47 -18.40 28.97
CA LEU A 378 9.78 -17.73 29.10
C LEU A 378 10.95 -18.70 28.89
N ILE A 379 10.88 -19.92 29.42
CA ILE A 379 11.86 -20.99 29.16
C ILE A 379 11.91 -21.31 27.66
N ALA A 380 10.74 -21.47 27.03
CA ALA A 380 10.65 -21.76 25.60
C ALA A 380 11.24 -20.63 24.74
N PHE A 381 10.97 -19.37 25.12
CA PHE A 381 11.58 -18.19 24.48
C PHE A 381 13.11 -18.24 24.57
N GLN A 382 13.67 -18.52 25.75
CA GLN A 382 15.12 -18.61 25.93
C GLN A 382 15.73 -19.74 25.08
N HIS A 383 15.07 -20.90 25.01
CA HIS A 383 15.53 -22.02 24.20
C HIS A 383 15.50 -21.68 22.70
N GLU A 384 14.42 -21.05 22.22
CA GLU A 384 14.34 -20.57 20.83
C GLU A 384 15.44 -19.54 20.52
N LEU A 385 15.63 -18.56 21.42
CA LEU A 385 16.65 -17.53 21.26
C LEU A 385 18.06 -18.13 21.23
N GLY A 386 18.36 -19.04 22.16
CA GLY A 386 19.65 -19.72 22.27
C GLY A 386 19.94 -20.61 21.07
N GLY A 387 18.95 -21.39 20.61
CA GLY A 387 19.09 -22.28 19.45
C GLY A 387 19.24 -21.54 18.12
N LYS A 388 18.68 -20.33 17.99
CA LYS A 388 18.79 -19.51 16.76
C LYS A 388 20.02 -18.61 16.70
N LEU A 389 20.54 -18.16 17.85
CA LEU A 389 21.56 -17.10 17.92
C LEU A 389 22.83 -17.51 18.68
N GLU A 390 23.22 -18.78 18.69
CA GLU A 390 24.33 -19.33 19.49
C GLU A 390 25.51 -18.37 19.78
N ARG A 391 25.63 -18.05 21.08
CA ARG A 391 26.67 -17.39 21.91
C ARG A 391 26.04 -16.30 22.77
N CYS A 392 25.09 -16.68 23.62
CA CYS A 392 24.71 -15.86 24.77
C CYS A 392 25.14 -16.60 26.03
N ASP A 393 25.74 -15.87 26.95
CA ASP A 393 26.16 -16.31 28.28
C ASP A 393 24.93 -16.85 29.05
N VAL A 394 24.66 -18.15 28.98
CA VAL A 394 23.45 -18.76 29.57
C VAL A 394 23.63 -19.11 31.05
N ASP A 395 24.79 -18.79 31.66
CA ASP A 395 25.15 -19.24 33.00
C ASP A 395 24.70 -18.29 34.15
N ALA A 396 23.81 -17.32 33.89
CA ALA A 396 23.22 -16.53 34.97
C ALA A 396 22.09 -17.31 35.67
N PRO A 397 22.20 -17.62 36.98
CA PRO A 397 21.20 -18.41 37.70
C PRO A 397 19.85 -17.70 37.77
N TRP A 398 18.81 -18.50 37.59
CA TRP A 398 17.39 -18.17 37.71
C TRP A 398 17.09 -17.42 39.01
N VAL A 399 16.55 -16.21 38.91
CA VAL A 399 15.82 -15.57 40.01
C VAL A 399 14.42 -15.29 39.49
N VAL A 400 13.50 -16.20 39.82
CA VAL A 400 12.07 -15.88 39.80
C VAL A 400 11.85 -14.87 40.92
N PRO A 401 11.34 -13.66 40.65
CA PRO A 401 10.93 -12.76 41.72
C PRO A 401 9.85 -13.47 42.53
N VAL A 402 10.10 -13.65 43.83
CA VAL A 402 9.19 -14.27 44.81
C VAL A 402 7.91 -13.45 44.95
#